data_AF-A0A7W0ZZ72-F1
#
_entry.id   AF-A0A7W0ZZ72-F1
#
_cell.length_a   1.000
_cell.length_b   1.000
_cell.length_c   1.000
_cell.angle_alpha   90.00
_cell.angle_beta   90.00
_cell.angle_gamma   90.00
#
_symmetry.space_group_name_H-M   'P 1'
#
loop_
_entity.id
_entity.type
_entity.pdbx_description
1 polymer ?
#
loop_
_entity_poly.entity_id
_entity_poly.type
_entity_poly.pdbx_seq_one_letter_code
_entity_poly.pdbx_strand_id
1 'polypeptide(L)'
;MPQVVDFPPIGQSAGALIALVRVCKETPAKGEPFRDFRSRLRGAKLWDRERPHTILRFLGTGGVTVMPSAFMQSVAAASGEDAIAEAIMDRVWQLNPLLGKGILDLVSQRAYHKDEIYKQLASLAFKGTVPSRPALEVWLQIALNTGLLRNIGIAVTMGPRAERYVALAQGIDADEFLAEDKPDPEPVIPSYSSDEETAAAPEATGGTETSVPVSASAAAGSPLPAPLRHLSAEGVPNPRNRDRPIPVSRFSQGFSDELLDETKNRISAWWTDAQKPALTYVPSDFGLDSEAWMERADEVVYRIAVAAALAFRLDRDRNAVIAAFNALDKAGVLGDLYQGTVPENLPAQVDARALMLASLAARRCAEVPDLAAQLEGRASAADAFATLDTALGRGLFRTELFWIVDMLAKLGVLRYDDLADFTVTPHRIVRDTLFRLGFIDTPYANDAAVMTRAARAARKAVPEGAADEILTMFALAAGCAYDCAHRKTCDFPCRERLE
;
A
#
# COMPACT_ATOMS: atom_id res chain seq x y z
N MET A 1 31.04 -11.73 7.65
CA MET A 1 30.71 -11.28 6.29
C MET A 1 29.47 -10.41 6.42
N PRO A 2 29.41 -9.25 5.76
CA PRO A 2 28.45 -8.22 6.09
C PRO A 2 27.00 -8.72 6.01
N GLN A 3 26.17 -8.26 6.96
CA GLN A 3 24.72 -8.47 6.98
C GLN A 3 24.00 -7.13 6.77
N VAL A 4 24.27 -6.48 5.63
CA VAL A 4 23.66 -5.18 5.31
C VAL A 4 22.17 -5.38 5.09
N VAL A 5 21.37 -4.66 5.88
CA VAL A 5 19.90 -4.71 5.78
C VAL A 5 19.31 -3.49 5.09
N ASP A 6 20.04 -2.39 5.01
CA ASP A 6 19.61 -1.16 4.34
C ASP A 6 20.15 -1.09 2.91
N PHE A 7 19.23 -0.95 1.95
CA PHE A 7 19.54 -0.88 0.53
C PHE A 7 19.09 0.47 -0.04
N PRO A 8 19.84 1.03 -1.02
CA PRO A 8 19.39 2.23 -1.70
C PRO A 8 18.09 1.94 -2.47
N PRO A 9 17.19 2.93 -2.66
CA PRO A 9 15.87 2.73 -3.28
C PRO A 9 15.91 2.47 -4.80
N ILE A 10 16.95 1.80 -5.29
CA ILE A 10 17.16 1.46 -6.71
C ILE A 10 16.14 0.43 -7.24
N GLY A 11 15.50 -0.34 -6.35
CA GLY A 11 14.45 -1.28 -6.73
C GLY A 11 13.10 -0.63 -7.04
N GLN A 12 12.85 0.60 -6.59
CA GLN A 12 11.50 1.18 -6.64
C GLN A 12 11.03 1.54 -8.06
N SER A 13 11.94 1.69 -9.01
CA SER A 13 11.60 1.92 -10.42
C SER A 13 12.69 1.39 -11.35
N ALA A 14 12.30 0.92 -12.54
CA ALA A 14 13.26 0.55 -13.59
C ALA A 14 14.22 1.71 -13.94
N GLY A 15 13.73 2.96 -13.83
CA GLY A 15 14.54 4.15 -14.05
C GLY A 15 15.71 4.31 -13.07
N ALA A 16 15.55 3.85 -11.82
CA ALA A 16 16.62 3.95 -10.82
C ALA A 16 17.78 2.98 -11.07
N LEU A 17 17.51 1.77 -11.59
CA LEU A 17 18.55 0.85 -12.04
C LEU A 17 19.32 1.40 -13.24
N ILE A 18 18.61 1.97 -14.22
CA ILE A 18 19.25 2.64 -15.37
C ILE A 18 20.11 3.81 -14.91
N ALA A 19 19.63 4.61 -13.95
CA ALA A 19 20.39 5.70 -13.37
C ALA A 19 21.65 5.20 -12.65
N LEU A 20 21.58 4.09 -11.92
CA LEU A 20 22.72 3.45 -11.28
C LEU A 20 23.77 3.01 -12.30
N VAL A 21 23.35 2.34 -13.38
CA VAL A 21 24.22 1.89 -14.47
C VAL A 21 24.92 3.09 -15.10
N ARG A 22 24.17 4.17 -15.36
CA ARG A 22 24.71 5.42 -15.89
C ARG A 22 25.77 6.01 -14.98
N VAL A 23 25.50 6.12 -13.67
CA VAL A 23 26.48 6.61 -12.70
C VAL A 23 27.75 5.74 -12.72
N CYS A 24 27.62 4.41 -12.74
CA CYS A 24 28.77 3.51 -12.79
C CYS A 24 29.62 3.70 -14.07
N LYS A 25 28.99 3.95 -15.22
CA LYS A 25 29.68 4.20 -16.50
C LYS A 25 30.32 5.58 -16.58
N GLU A 26 29.71 6.58 -15.96
CA GLU A 26 30.19 7.97 -16.00
C GLU A 26 31.27 8.28 -14.95
N THR A 27 31.43 7.44 -13.92
CA THR A 27 32.51 7.62 -12.93
C THR A 27 33.88 7.35 -13.58
N PRO A 28 34.80 8.32 -13.57
CA PRO A 28 36.11 8.16 -14.21
C PRO A 28 36.96 7.06 -13.56
N ALA A 29 37.68 6.28 -14.37
CA ALA A 29 38.60 5.25 -13.88
C ALA A 29 39.74 5.80 -13.00
N LYS A 30 40.15 7.06 -13.22
CA LYS A 30 41.15 7.77 -12.40
C LYS A 30 40.56 8.30 -11.07
N GLY A 31 39.28 8.09 -10.84
CA GLY A 31 38.51 8.66 -9.75
C GLY A 31 38.14 10.12 -9.99
N GLU A 32 37.36 10.65 -9.06
CA GLU A 32 36.91 12.03 -9.05
C GLU A 32 36.74 12.55 -7.61
N PRO A 33 36.71 13.88 -7.39
CA PRO A 33 36.39 14.44 -6.08
C PRO A 33 35.00 13.98 -5.59
N PHE A 34 34.88 13.67 -4.29
CA PHE A 34 33.61 13.23 -3.69
C PHE A 34 32.44 14.21 -3.95
N ARG A 35 32.73 15.52 -4.01
CA ARG A 35 31.74 16.56 -4.31
C ARG A 35 31.07 16.34 -5.68
N ASP A 36 31.85 16.01 -6.69
CA ASP A 36 31.37 15.82 -8.06
C ASP A 36 30.58 14.52 -8.18
N PHE A 37 31.09 13.45 -7.56
CA PHE A 37 30.38 12.17 -7.47
C PHE A 37 29.03 12.30 -6.76
N ARG A 38 29.00 12.99 -5.61
CA ARG A 38 27.76 13.28 -4.86
C ARG A 38 26.78 14.10 -5.70
N SER A 39 27.26 15.11 -6.43
CA SER A 39 26.43 15.90 -7.34
C SER A 39 25.80 15.02 -8.43
N ARG A 40 26.56 14.07 -8.99
CA ARG A 40 26.04 13.09 -9.95
C ARG A 40 24.99 12.18 -9.33
N LEU A 41 25.21 11.65 -8.12
CA LEU A 41 24.23 10.85 -7.41
C LEU A 41 22.94 11.63 -7.12
N ARG A 42 23.04 12.91 -6.75
CA ARG A 42 21.87 13.81 -6.57
C ARG A 42 21.12 13.99 -7.89
N GLY A 43 21.81 14.29 -8.99
CA GLY A 43 21.22 14.43 -10.32
C GLY A 43 20.53 13.16 -10.82
N ALA A 44 21.06 12.00 -10.45
CA ALA A 44 20.50 10.67 -10.72
C ALA A 44 19.36 10.28 -9.75
N LYS A 45 19.03 11.11 -8.75
CA LYS A 45 18.08 10.82 -7.66
C LYS A 45 18.41 9.56 -6.85
N LEU A 46 19.71 9.24 -6.73
CA LEU A 46 20.23 8.10 -5.95
C LEU A 46 20.78 8.52 -4.59
N TRP A 47 20.91 9.82 -4.34
CA TRP A 47 21.45 10.38 -3.09
C TRP A 47 20.36 10.59 -2.04
N ASP A 48 20.45 9.87 -0.92
CA ASP A 48 19.66 10.12 0.29
C ASP A 48 20.49 11.00 1.26
N ARG A 49 19.98 12.19 1.59
CA ARG A 49 20.65 13.14 2.50
C ARG A 49 20.73 12.60 3.93
N GLU A 50 19.72 11.84 4.36
CA GLU A 50 19.62 11.29 5.71
C GLU A 50 20.45 10.02 5.85
N ARG A 51 20.62 9.27 4.75
CA ARG A 51 21.34 7.99 4.73
C ARG A 51 22.38 7.89 3.62
N PRO A 52 23.37 8.80 3.58
CA PRO A 52 24.38 8.84 2.51
C PRO A 52 25.24 7.57 2.45
N HIS A 53 25.49 6.95 3.60
CA HIS A 53 26.28 5.72 3.71
C HIS A 53 25.61 4.54 2.97
N THR A 54 24.28 4.53 2.79
CA THR A 54 23.55 3.42 2.17
C THR A 54 23.96 3.23 0.72
N ILE A 55 23.91 4.30 -0.10
CA ILE A 55 24.31 4.22 -1.51
C ILE A 55 25.83 4.05 -1.66
N LEU A 56 26.63 4.66 -0.80
CA LEU A 56 28.10 4.54 -0.83
C LEU A 56 28.57 3.12 -0.49
N ARG A 57 27.97 2.50 0.53
CA ARG A 57 28.20 1.09 0.89
C ARG A 57 27.75 0.17 -0.23
N PHE A 58 26.60 0.42 -0.83
CA PHE A 58 26.13 -0.37 -1.98
C PHE A 58 27.10 -0.29 -3.16
N LEU A 59 27.60 0.91 -3.48
CA LEU A 59 28.60 1.12 -4.52
C LEU A 59 30.00 0.60 -4.14
N GLY A 60 30.28 0.39 -2.85
CA GLY A 60 31.60 -0.03 -2.37
C GLY A 60 32.65 1.07 -2.51
N THR A 61 32.26 2.33 -2.30
CA THR A 61 33.11 3.51 -2.50
C THR A 61 33.02 4.48 -1.33
N GLY A 62 34.06 5.30 -1.13
CA GLY A 62 34.10 6.37 -0.12
C GLY A 62 35.40 7.17 -0.23
N GLY A 63 35.63 8.08 0.71
CA GLY A 63 36.84 8.90 0.78
C GLY A 63 36.77 10.21 0.00
N VAL A 64 37.86 10.98 0.04
CA VAL A 64 37.96 12.32 -0.57
C VAL A 64 37.94 12.25 -2.10
N THR A 65 38.64 11.25 -2.65
CA THR A 65 38.62 10.92 -4.08
C THR A 65 37.92 9.57 -4.25
N VAL A 66 36.81 9.56 -4.97
CA VAL A 66 35.99 8.37 -5.22
C VAL A 66 36.58 7.62 -6.40
N MET A 67 37.10 6.42 -6.15
CA MET A 67 37.53 5.48 -7.19
C MET A 67 36.39 4.49 -7.49
N PRO A 68 36.14 4.12 -8.77
CA PRO A 68 35.17 3.07 -9.08
C PRO A 68 35.55 1.75 -8.42
N SER A 69 34.64 1.18 -7.64
CA SER A 69 34.84 -0.15 -7.04
C SER A 69 34.80 -1.27 -8.08
N ALA A 70 35.21 -2.49 -7.70
CA ALA A 70 35.08 -3.66 -8.57
C ALA A 70 33.62 -3.89 -9.03
N PHE A 71 32.64 -3.62 -8.15
CA PHE A 71 31.23 -3.67 -8.50
C PHE A 71 30.87 -2.62 -9.58
N MET A 72 31.26 -1.37 -9.39
CA MET A 72 31.00 -0.31 -10.37
C MET A 72 31.62 -0.62 -11.72
N GLN A 73 32.85 -1.13 -11.72
CA GLN A 73 33.54 -1.56 -12.94
C GLN A 73 32.81 -2.72 -13.63
N SER A 74 32.32 -3.69 -12.86
CA SER A 74 31.51 -4.81 -13.39
C SER A 74 30.22 -4.32 -14.05
N VAL A 75 29.49 -3.40 -13.40
CA VAL A 75 28.26 -2.80 -13.97
C VAL A 75 28.58 -1.96 -15.20
N ALA A 76 29.68 -1.23 -15.20
CA ALA A 76 30.11 -0.42 -16.35
C ALA A 76 30.48 -1.28 -17.57
N ALA A 77 31.11 -2.44 -17.34
CA ALA A 77 31.52 -3.39 -18.37
C ALA A 77 30.38 -4.29 -18.87
N ALA A 78 29.29 -4.43 -18.10
CA ALA A 78 28.16 -5.28 -18.46
C ALA A 78 27.51 -4.85 -19.79
N SER A 79 27.40 -5.80 -20.71
CA SER A 79 26.81 -5.62 -22.04
C SER A 79 25.45 -6.29 -22.09
N GLY A 80 24.39 -5.50 -21.94
CA GLY A 80 23.00 -5.97 -21.96
C GLY A 80 22.36 -6.06 -20.57
N GLU A 81 21.05 -6.24 -20.57
CA GLU A 81 20.23 -6.24 -19.34
C GLU A 81 20.53 -7.43 -18.43
N ASP A 82 20.79 -8.61 -19.01
CA ASP A 82 21.11 -9.83 -18.24
C ASP A 82 22.39 -9.68 -17.41
N ALA A 83 23.48 -9.24 -18.04
CA ALA A 83 24.76 -9.04 -17.37
C ALA A 83 24.69 -7.94 -16.29
N ILE A 84 23.88 -6.90 -16.51
CA ILE A 84 23.62 -5.85 -15.52
C ILE A 84 22.87 -6.44 -14.32
N ALA A 85 21.80 -7.22 -14.57
CA ALA A 85 21.00 -7.84 -13.53
C ALA A 85 21.84 -8.79 -12.67
N GLU A 86 22.71 -9.59 -13.29
CA GLU A 86 23.65 -10.47 -12.59
C GLU A 86 24.65 -9.69 -11.74
N ALA A 87 25.28 -8.65 -12.28
CA ALA A 87 26.25 -7.84 -11.52
C ALA A 87 25.59 -7.17 -10.29
N ILE A 88 24.35 -6.68 -10.44
CA ILE A 88 23.59 -6.09 -9.34
C ILE A 88 23.21 -7.14 -8.30
N MET A 89 22.77 -8.33 -8.74
CA MET A 89 22.39 -9.40 -7.82
C MET A 89 23.57 -10.00 -7.08
N ASP A 90 24.72 -10.12 -7.73
CA ASP A 90 25.97 -10.52 -7.08
C ASP A 90 26.34 -9.53 -5.98
N ARG A 91 26.13 -8.22 -6.21
CA ARG A 91 26.35 -7.22 -5.18
C ARG A 91 25.37 -7.34 -4.01
N VAL A 92 24.08 -7.49 -4.29
CA VAL A 92 23.06 -7.70 -3.24
C VAL A 92 23.37 -8.94 -2.42
N TRP A 93 23.78 -10.03 -3.08
CA TRP A 93 24.17 -11.28 -2.44
C TRP A 93 25.39 -11.11 -1.53
N GLN A 94 26.44 -10.44 -2.01
CA GLN A 94 27.65 -10.15 -1.23
C GLN A 94 27.34 -9.32 0.03
N LEU A 95 26.38 -8.40 -0.06
CA LEU A 95 26.03 -7.50 1.03
C LEU A 95 25.21 -8.19 2.13
N ASN A 96 24.45 -9.24 1.81
CA ASN A 96 23.68 -10.00 2.79
C ASN A 96 23.28 -11.40 2.26
N PRO A 97 24.19 -12.37 2.27
CA PRO A 97 23.93 -13.70 1.71
C PRO A 97 22.97 -14.52 2.57
N LEU A 98 22.91 -14.29 3.89
CA LEU A 98 21.93 -14.94 4.77
C LEU A 98 20.50 -14.51 4.46
N LEU A 99 20.25 -13.22 4.20
CA LEU A 99 18.93 -12.74 3.77
C LEU A 99 18.54 -13.37 2.42
N GLY A 100 19.46 -13.40 1.46
CA GLY A 100 19.26 -14.04 0.16
C GLY A 100 18.93 -15.53 0.28
N LYS A 101 19.74 -16.28 1.04
CA LYS A 101 19.50 -17.70 1.36
C LYS A 101 18.13 -17.89 2.01
N GLY A 102 17.83 -17.16 3.08
CA GLY A 102 16.58 -17.31 3.83
C GLY A 102 15.35 -17.07 2.96
N ILE A 103 15.37 -16.06 2.08
CA ILE A 103 14.26 -15.80 1.17
C ILE A 103 14.15 -16.90 0.10
N LEU A 104 15.26 -17.36 -0.49
CA LEU A 104 15.24 -18.44 -1.48
C LEU A 104 14.76 -19.76 -0.88
N ASP A 105 15.22 -20.12 0.31
CA ASP A 105 14.78 -21.30 1.04
C ASP A 105 13.29 -21.25 1.31
N LEU A 106 12.75 -20.09 1.69
CA LEU A 106 11.31 -19.88 1.84
C LEU A 106 10.58 -20.06 0.50
N VAL A 107 10.92 -19.28 -0.53
CA VAL A 107 10.16 -19.30 -1.80
C VAL A 107 10.34 -20.59 -2.61
N SER A 108 11.33 -21.42 -2.27
CA SER A 108 11.49 -22.77 -2.83
C SER A 108 10.41 -23.74 -2.34
N GLN A 109 9.86 -23.52 -1.14
CA GLN A 109 8.82 -24.38 -0.56
C GLN A 109 7.46 -24.13 -1.22
N ARG A 110 7.15 -22.84 -1.47
CA ARG A 110 5.95 -22.37 -2.18
C ARG A 110 6.07 -20.88 -2.49
N ALA A 111 5.12 -20.33 -3.25
CA ALA A 111 5.01 -18.88 -3.37
C ALA A 111 4.52 -18.26 -2.04
N TYR A 112 5.12 -17.14 -1.62
CA TYR A 112 4.76 -16.43 -0.39
C TYR A 112 4.33 -15.00 -0.67
N HIS A 113 3.38 -14.49 0.11
CA HIS A 113 3.12 -13.05 0.12
C HIS A 113 4.30 -12.30 0.77
N LYS A 114 4.56 -11.06 0.34
CA LYS A 114 5.67 -10.25 0.90
C LYS A 114 5.58 -10.09 2.43
N ASP A 115 4.37 -9.89 2.96
CA ASP A 115 4.14 -9.83 4.41
C ASP A 115 4.44 -11.16 5.12
N GLU A 116 4.20 -12.29 4.46
CA GLU A 116 4.51 -13.60 5.03
C GLU A 116 6.02 -13.83 5.07
N ILE A 117 6.75 -13.40 4.04
CA ILE A 117 8.21 -13.42 4.03
C ILE A 117 8.73 -12.62 5.22
N TYR A 118 8.22 -11.41 5.44
CA TYR A 118 8.61 -10.60 6.61
C TYR A 118 8.35 -11.34 7.93
N LYS A 119 7.17 -11.97 8.10
CA LYS A 119 6.85 -12.74 9.31
C LYS A 119 7.80 -13.93 9.52
N GLN A 120 8.17 -14.63 8.45
CA GLN A 120 9.09 -15.76 8.50
C GLN A 120 10.52 -15.31 8.82
N LEU A 121 10.98 -14.21 8.22
CA LEU A 121 12.28 -13.61 8.55
C LEU A 121 12.33 -13.05 9.98
N ALA A 122 11.19 -12.57 10.51
CA ALA A 122 11.09 -12.13 11.90
C ALA A 122 10.87 -13.30 12.90
N SER A 123 10.75 -14.53 12.41
CA SER A 123 10.59 -15.71 13.27
C SER A 123 11.93 -16.20 13.82
N LEU A 124 11.88 -17.06 14.84
CA LEU A 124 13.06 -17.70 15.42
C LEU A 124 13.81 -18.61 14.44
N ALA A 125 13.23 -18.95 13.28
CA ALA A 125 13.87 -19.80 12.28
C ALA A 125 14.96 -19.08 11.47
N PHE A 126 14.85 -17.76 11.31
CA PHE A 126 15.85 -16.97 10.60
C PHE A 126 16.94 -16.49 11.55
N LYS A 127 18.19 -16.89 11.28
CA LYS A 127 19.33 -16.59 12.16
C LYS A 127 20.06 -15.27 11.82
N GLY A 128 19.74 -14.65 10.68
CA GLY A 128 20.40 -13.43 10.23
C GLY A 128 19.79 -12.15 10.82
N THR A 129 20.40 -11.01 10.47
CA THR A 129 19.88 -9.67 10.83
C THR A 129 18.59 -9.40 10.05
N VAL A 130 17.50 -9.15 10.79
CA VAL A 130 16.18 -8.92 10.20
C VAL A 130 16.10 -7.49 9.64
N PRO A 131 15.83 -7.31 8.32
CA PRO A 131 15.63 -5.99 7.77
C PRO A 131 14.33 -5.34 8.25
N SER A 132 14.32 -4.00 8.33
CA SER A 132 13.06 -3.27 8.50
C SER A 132 12.11 -3.53 7.32
N ARG A 133 10.79 -3.37 7.51
CA ARG A 133 9.82 -3.58 6.41
C ARG A 133 10.14 -2.75 5.16
N PRO A 134 10.44 -1.44 5.24
CA PRO A 134 10.80 -0.67 4.06
C PRO A 134 12.07 -1.19 3.37
N ALA A 135 13.07 -1.63 4.16
CA ALA A 135 14.32 -2.12 3.61
C ALA A 135 14.17 -3.49 2.94
N LEU A 136 13.35 -4.38 3.51
CA LEU A 136 12.96 -5.64 2.89
C LEU A 136 12.21 -5.41 1.58
N GLU A 137 11.29 -4.45 1.55
CA GLU A 137 10.57 -4.10 0.31
C GLU A 137 11.54 -3.64 -0.78
N VAL A 138 12.52 -2.79 -0.44
CA VAL A 138 13.57 -2.39 -1.39
C VAL A 138 14.36 -3.60 -1.90
N TRP A 139 14.77 -4.51 -1.00
CA TRP A 139 15.47 -5.74 -1.37
C TRP A 139 14.64 -6.61 -2.32
N LEU A 140 13.36 -6.84 -1.99
CA LEU A 140 12.44 -7.63 -2.82
C LEU A 140 12.24 -7.01 -4.19
N GLN A 141 12.14 -5.69 -4.27
CA GLN A 141 12.01 -4.98 -5.54
C GLN A 141 13.28 -5.08 -6.40
N ILE A 142 14.46 -5.03 -5.80
CA ILE A 142 15.71 -5.30 -6.52
C ILE A 142 15.68 -6.74 -7.06
N ALA A 143 15.39 -7.72 -6.21
CA ALA A 143 15.32 -9.13 -6.59
C ALA A 143 14.27 -9.43 -7.69
N LEU A 144 13.14 -8.71 -7.71
CA LEU A 144 12.13 -8.81 -8.76
C LEU A 144 12.63 -8.21 -10.08
N ASN A 145 13.18 -7.00 -10.04
CA ASN A 145 13.65 -6.30 -11.24
C ASN A 145 14.86 -6.98 -11.89
N THR A 146 15.66 -7.69 -11.11
CA THR A 146 16.80 -8.48 -11.61
C THR A 146 16.43 -9.93 -11.88
N GLY A 147 15.16 -10.32 -11.76
CA GLY A 147 14.69 -11.67 -12.11
C GLY A 147 15.19 -12.79 -11.19
N LEU A 148 15.73 -12.47 -10.01
CA LEU A 148 15.95 -13.45 -8.94
C LEU A 148 14.60 -14.01 -8.48
N LEU A 149 13.62 -13.12 -8.31
CA LEU A 149 12.25 -13.45 -7.96
C LEU A 149 11.31 -13.06 -9.11
N ARG A 150 10.11 -13.64 -9.10
CA ARG A 150 9.00 -13.20 -9.96
C ARG A 150 7.70 -13.19 -9.18
N ASN A 151 6.77 -12.35 -9.62
CA ASN A 151 5.43 -12.30 -9.04
C ASN A 151 4.54 -13.41 -9.63
N ILE A 152 3.74 -14.04 -8.77
CA ILE A 152 2.56 -14.84 -9.14
C ILE A 152 1.39 -14.24 -8.37
N GLY A 153 0.64 -13.36 -9.04
CA GLY A 153 -0.36 -12.52 -8.37
C GLY A 153 0.29 -11.58 -7.37
N ILE A 154 -0.09 -11.68 -6.10
CA ILE A 154 0.48 -10.91 -4.97
C ILE A 154 1.61 -11.64 -4.24
N ALA A 155 1.87 -12.90 -4.61
CA ALA A 155 2.92 -13.71 -4.04
C ALA A 155 4.20 -13.60 -4.89
N VAL A 156 5.33 -13.90 -4.27
CA VAL A 156 6.63 -14.01 -4.95
C VAL A 156 7.08 -15.46 -4.94
N THR A 157 7.72 -15.87 -6.03
CA THR A 157 8.38 -17.17 -6.18
C THR A 157 9.73 -16.99 -6.88
N MET A 158 10.47 -18.09 -7.07
CA MET A 158 11.72 -18.11 -7.82
C MET A 158 11.53 -17.61 -9.26
N GLY A 159 12.38 -16.66 -9.65
CA GLY A 159 12.46 -16.11 -10.99
C GLY A 159 13.38 -16.90 -11.91
N PRO A 160 13.53 -16.48 -13.18
CA PRO A 160 14.35 -17.17 -14.16
C PRO A 160 15.85 -17.20 -13.82
N ARG A 161 16.34 -16.27 -12.97
CA ARG A 161 17.75 -16.21 -12.57
C ARG A 161 18.04 -16.87 -11.22
N ALA A 162 17.05 -17.55 -10.62
CA ALA A 162 17.19 -18.10 -9.27
C ALA A 162 18.18 -19.27 -9.17
N GLU A 163 18.33 -20.09 -10.21
CA GLU A 163 19.10 -21.34 -10.18
C GLU A 163 20.54 -21.14 -9.68
N ARG A 164 21.23 -20.12 -10.19
CA ARG A 164 22.59 -19.75 -9.74
C ARG A 164 22.65 -19.43 -8.25
N TYR A 165 21.70 -18.64 -7.74
CA TYR A 165 21.68 -18.21 -6.35
C TYR A 165 21.17 -19.29 -5.40
N VAL A 166 20.38 -20.25 -5.88
CA VAL A 166 20.03 -21.46 -5.13
C VAL A 166 21.28 -22.32 -4.92
N ALA A 167 22.12 -22.48 -5.94
CA ALA A 167 23.40 -23.19 -5.78
C ALA A 167 24.33 -22.48 -4.77
N LEU A 168 24.40 -21.14 -4.81
CA LEU A 168 25.13 -20.35 -3.81
C LEU A 168 24.53 -20.49 -2.40
N ALA A 169 23.20 -20.46 -2.27
CA ALA A 169 22.48 -20.66 -1.01
C ALA A 169 22.84 -22.00 -0.36
N GLN A 170 22.91 -23.08 -1.14
CA GLN A 170 23.22 -24.42 -0.65
C GLN A 170 24.64 -24.53 -0.07
N GLY A 171 25.58 -23.73 -0.56
CA GLY A 171 26.96 -23.67 -0.07
C GLY A 171 27.16 -22.86 1.22
N ILE A 172 26.13 -22.16 1.70
CA ILE A 172 26.23 -21.36 2.92
C ILE A 172 25.77 -22.18 4.13
N ASP A 173 26.71 -22.47 5.04
CA ASP A 173 26.40 -22.86 6.41
C ASP A 173 26.13 -21.60 7.24
N ALA A 174 24.89 -21.47 7.73
CA ALA A 174 24.47 -20.28 8.44
C ALA A 174 25.16 -20.12 9.81
N ASP A 175 25.49 -21.23 10.47
CA ASP A 175 26.12 -21.18 11.80
C ASP A 175 27.61 -20.82 11.67
N GLU A 176 28.30 -21.36 10.68
CA GLU A 176 29.68 -20.98 10.35
C GLU A 176 29.76 -19.50 9.92
N PHE A 177 28.84 -19.07 9.05
CA PHE A 177 28.79 -17.68 8.57
C PHE A 177 28.63 -16.66 9.71
N LEU A 178 27.76 -16.97 10.68
CA LEU A 178 27.53 -16.09 11.84
C LEU A 178 28.72 -16.09 12.80
N ALA A 179 29.46 -17.19 12.92
CA ALA A 179 30.68 -17.25 13.73
C ALA A 179 31.82 -16.39 13.15
N GLU A 180 31.86 -16.24 11.83
CA GLU A 180 32.86 -15.43 11.12
C GLU A 180 32.42 -13.99 10.84
N ASP A 181 31.31 -13.53 11.44
CA ASP A 181 30.74 -12.24 11.08
C ASP A 181 31.58 -11.04 11.56
N LYS A 182 32.44 -10.53 10.67
CA LYS A 182 33.09 -9.24 10.81
C LYS A 182 32.28 -8.17 10.06
N PRO A 183 31.85 -7.09 10.74
CA PRO A 183 31.17 -5.97 10.08
C PRO A 183 32.13 -5.26 9.12
N ASP A 184 31.65 -4.97 7.90
CA ASP A 184 32.41 -4.16 6.94
C ASP A 184 32.60 -2.74 7.50
N PRO A 185 33.79 -2.14 7.30
CA PRO A 185 34.03 -0.76 7.71
C PRO A 185 33.07 0.19 7.01
N GLU A 186 32.52 1.16 7.75
CA GLU A 186 31.63 2.14 7.16
C GLU A 186 32.37 3.02 6.14
N PRO A 187 31.73 3.37 5.01
CA PRO A 187 32.35 4.24 4.03
C PRO A 187 32.62 5.61 4.66
N VAL A 188 33.87 6.06 4.59
CA VAL A 188 34.29 7.37 5.10
C VAL A 188 33.66 8.46 4.24
N ILE A 189 32.80 9.27 4.85
CA ILE A 189 32.24 10.47 4.23
C ILE A 189 33.12 11.65 4.67
N PRO A 190 33.80 12.35 3.73
CA PRO A 190 34.55 13.55 4.08
C PRO A 190 33.67 14.55 4.83
N SER A 191 34.10 14.98 6.02
CA SER A 191 33.41 15.99 6.81
C SER A 191 33.39 17.31 6.02
N TYR A 192 32.19 17.74 5.61
CA TYR A 192 32.00 19.02 4.94
C TYR A 192 31.26 19.93 5.91
N SER A 193 31.83 21.10 6.21
CA SER A 193 31.11 22.18 6.88
C SER A 193 29.95 22.60 5.98
N SER A 194 28.73 22.51 6.51
CA SER A 194 27.48 22.85 5.82
C SER A 194 27.35 24.31 5.39
N ASP A 195 28.35 25.15 5.68
CA ASP A 195 28.30 26.60 5.56
C ASP A 195 28.55 27.14 4.13
N GLU A 196 28.92 26.30 3.17
CA GLU A 196 29.09 26.71 1.77
C GLU A 196 27.81 26.59 0.90
N GLU A 197 26.73 25.95 1.38
CA GLU A 197 25.49 25.76 0.59
C GLU A 197 24.52 26.97 0.62
N THR A 198 24.80 28.03 1.39
CA THR A 198 23.97 29.26 1.47
C THR A 198 24.42 30.43 0.58
N ALA A 199 25.56 30.34 -0.11
CA ALA A 199 26.18 31.49 -0.79
C ALA A 199 25.67 31.81 -2.21
N ALA A 200 24.47 31.36 -2.62
CA ALA A 200 23.93 31.66 -3.95
C ALA A 200 22.41 31.88 -3.96
N ALA A 201 21.94 32.92 -3.28
CA ALA A 201 20.69 33.62 -3.59
C ALA A 201 20.82 35.10 -3.14
N PRO A 202 20.35 36.08 -3.93
CA PRO A 202 20.50 37.50 -3.58
C PRO A 202 19.57 37.88 -2.42
N GLU A 203 20.07 38.81 -1.60
CA GLU A 203 19.45 39.34 -0.38
C GLU A 203 17.99 39.79 -0.58
N ALA A 204 17.10 39.27 0.27
CA ALA A 204 15.89 39.96 0.68
C ALA A 204 15.91 40.05 2.22
N THR A 205 15.93 41.28 2.69
CA THR A 205 16.00 41.68 4.09
C THR A 205 14.77 41.28 4.92
N GLY A 206 15.03 40.78 6.13
CA GLY A 206 14.24 41.09 7.32
C GLY A 206 13.11 40.12 7.67
N GLY A 207 13.29 39.33 8.73
CA GLY A 207 12.22 38.53 9.32
C GLY A 207 12.64 37.83 10.60
N THR A 208 12.24 38.42 11.72
CA THR A 208 12.53 38.08 13.12
C THR A 208 12.24 36.62 13.48
N GLU A 209 13.17 36.02 14.23
CA GLU A 209 13.07 34.70 14.85
C GLU A 209 11.83 34.58 15.75
N THR A 210 10.99 33.58 15.48
CA THR A 210 10.14 32.97 16.51
C THR A 210 10.22 31.45 16.39
N SER A 211 10.90 30.88 17.37
CA SER A 211 11.02 29.45 17.64
C SER A 211 9.65 28.81 17.87
N VAL A 212 9.28 27.84 17.04
CA VAL A 212 8.15 26.93 17.27
C VAL A 212 8.70 25.61 17.82
N PRO A 213 8.19 25.09 18.95
CA PRO A 213 8.66 23.84 19.52
C PRO A 213 8.16 22.66 18.68
N VAL A 214 9.08 21.73 18.43
CA VAL A 214 8.81 20.40 17.87
C VAL A 214 8.02 19.61 18.91
N SER A 215 6.74 19.37 18.64
CA SER A 215 5.89 18.47 19.44
C SER A 215 5.50 17.22 18.65
N ALA A 216 5.89 16.09 19.25
CA ALA A 216 5.18 14.81 19.34
C ALA A 216 5.15 13.87 18.12
N SER A 217 5.99 12.84 18.21
CA SER A 217 5.55 11.44 18.37
C SER A 217 4.31 11.03 17.56
N ALA A 218 4.53 10.48 16.37
CA ALA A 218 3.51 9.76 15.61
C ALA A 218 3.03 8.54 16.41
N ALA A 219 1.77 8.60 16.87
CA ALA A 219 1.07 7.46 17.44
C ALA A 219 1.00 6.30 16.44
N ALA A 220 1.19 5.07 16.93
CA ALA A 220 1.05 3.85 16.15
C ALA A 220 -0.32 3.81 15.43
N GLY A 221 -0.29 3.76 14.11
CA GLY A 221 -1.50 3.80 13.27
C GLY A 221 -2.40 2.58 13.46
N SER A 222 -3.71 2.79 13.36
CA SER A 222 -4.73 1.73 13.37
C SER A 222 -4.45 0.69 12.26
N PRO A 223 -4.56 -0.62 12.55
CA PRO A 223 -4.36 -1.69 11.56
C PRO A 223 -5.48 -1.78 10.52
N LEU A 224 -6.56 -1.00 10.68
CA LEU A 224 -7.67 -0.94 9.75
C LEU A 224 -7.34 -0.12 8.49
N PRO A 225 -7.91 -0.48 7.33
CA PRO A 225 -7.80 0.34 6.13
C PRO A 225 -8.38 1.73 6.40
N ALA A 226 -7.80 2.77 5.77
CA ALA A 226 -8.11 4.18 6.01
C ALA A 226 -9.61 4.50 6.17
N PRO A 227 -10.53 4.07 5.28
CA PRO A 227 -11.94 4.47 5.40
C PRO A 227 -12.62 3.89 6.63
N LEU A 228 -12.06 2.84 7.25
CA LEU A 228 -12.62 2.13 8.40
C LEU A 228 -11.90 2.44 9.71
N ARG A 229 -10.90 3.34 9.70
CA ARG A 229 -10.11 3.65 10.92
C ARG A 229 -10.90 4.28 12.04
N HIS A 230 -12.05 4.85 11.72
CA HIS A 230 -12.99 5.41 12.69
C HIS A 230 -13.77 4.31 13.45
N LEU A 231 -13.71 3.06 12.99
CA LEU A 231 -14.36 1.93 13.63
C LEU A 231 -13.48 1.38 14.77
N SER A 232 -14.10 1.14 15.93
CA SER A 232 -13.48 0.51 17.08
C SER A 232 -14.40 -0.57 17.65
N ALA A 233 -13.85 -1.75 17.94
CA ALA A 233 -14.56 -2.82 18.64
C ALA A 233 -14.73 -2.57 20.15
N GLU A 234 -14.20 -1.47 20.68
CA GLU A 234 -14.35 -1.13 22.09
C GLU A 234 -15.82 -0.92 22.46
N GLY A 235 -16.27 -1.62 23.49
CA GLY A 235 -17.68 -1.60 23.92
C GLY A 235 -18.66 -2.22 22.92
N VAL A 236 -18.18 -3.00 21.94
CA VAL A 236 -19.04 -3.79 21.04
C VAL A 236 -19.18 -5.20 21.63
N PRO A 237 -20.40 -5.73 21.80
CA PRO A 237 -20.60 -7.09 22.27
C PRO A 237 -19.85 -8.09 21.40
N ASN A 238 -19.19 -9.06 22.04
CA ASN A 238 -18.54 -10.12 21.30
C ASN A 238 -19.62 -10.98 20.62
N PRO A 239 -19.57 -11.19 19.29
CA PRO A 239 -20.54 -12.05 18.62
C PRO A 239 -20.44 -13.52 19.05
N ARG A 240 -19.34 -13.93 19.70
CA ARG A 240 -19.09 -15.31 20.11
C ARG A 240 -19.74 -15.64 21.46
N ASN A 241 -20.44 -16.76 21.52
CA ASN A 241 -20.88 -17.33 22.78
C ASN A 241 -19.76 -18.19 23.41
N ARG A 242 -18.88 -17.57 24.22
CA ARG A 242 -17.59 -18.14 24.67
C ARG A 242 -17.70 -19.41 25.54
N ASP A 243 -18.89 -19.74 26.04
CA ASP A 243 -19.06 -20.78 27.06
C ASP A 243 -19.42 -22.16 26.51
N ARG A 244 -19.64 -22.31 25.20
CA ARG A 244 -20.06 -23.60 24.61
C ARG A 244 -19.03 -24.16 23.62
N PRO A 245 -18.41 -25.32 23.90
CA PRO A 245 -17.63 -26.04 22.89
C PRO A 245 -18.56 -26.53 21.78
N ILE A 246 -18.18 -26.29 20.52
CA ILE A 246 -18.98 -26.69 19.36
C ILE A 246 -18.23 -27.79 18.60
N PRO A 247 -18.86 -28.95 18.31
CA PRO A 247 -18.20 -30.04 17.59
C PRO A 247 -17.73 -29.63 16.20
N VAL A 248 -16.51 -30.03 15.82
CA VAL A 248 -15.92 -29.80 14.49
C VAL A 248 -16.67 -30.56 13.40
N SER A 249 -17.21 -31.75 13.71
CA SER A 249 -17.96 -32.60 12.77
C SER A 249 -19.17 -31.91 12.13
N ARG A 250 -19.76 -30.92 12.81
CA ARG A 250 -20.89 -30.12 12.31
C ARG A 250 -20.57 -29.41 10.99
N PHE A 251 -19.30 -29.14 10.70
CA PHE A 251 -18.92 -28.30 9.57
C PHE A 251 -18.24 -29.06 8.42
N SER A 252 -17.85 -30.32 8.61
CA SER A 252 -16.97 -31.11 7.73
C SER A 252 -17.32 -31.25 6.23
N GLN A 253 -18.47 -30.78 5.73
CA GLN A 253 -18.94 -30.96 4.34
C GLN A 253 -18.94 -29.67 3.49
N GLY A 254 -18.12 -28.67 3.86
CA GLY A 254 -18.14 -27.35 3.21
C GLY A 254 -19.33 -26.51 3.68
N PHE A 255 -19.55 -25.36 3.03
CA PHE A 255 -20.65 -24.45 3.40
C PHE A 255 -21.86 -24.71 2.52
N SER A 256 -22.89 -25.35 3.08
CA SER A 256 -24.21 -25.45 2.45
C SER A 256 -24.94 -24.10 2.50
N ASP A 257 -25.92 -23.90 1.61
CA ASP A 257 -26.76 -22.69 1.65
C ASP A 257 -27.48 -22.53 3.01
N GLU A 258 -27.93 -23.62 3.62
CA GLU A 258 -28.52 -23.61 4.97
C GLU A 258 -27.55 -23.03 6.02
N LEU A 259 -26.26 -23.38 5.93
CA LEU A 259 -25.24 -22.91 6.85
C LEU A 259 -24.90 -21.43 6.62
N LEU A 260 -24.91 -20.99 5.36
CA LEU A 260 -24.73 -19.58 5.01
C LEU A 260 -25.92 -18.73 5.48
N ASP A 261 -27.14 -19.23 5.36
CA ASP A 261 -28.35 -18.58 5.86
C ASP A 261 -28.36 -18.50 7.40
N GLU A 262 -27.94 -19.57 8.09
CA GLU A 262 -27.74 -19.52 9.54
C GLU A 262 -26.70 -18.46 9.94
N THR A 263 -25.59 -18.37 9.21
CA THR A 263 -24.51 -17.39 9.47
C THR A 263 -25.00 -15.97 9.29
N LYS A 264 -25.69 -15.71 8.18
CA LYS A 264 -26.36 -14.44 7.89
C LYS A 264 -27.30 -14.03 9.04
N ASN A 265 -28.20 -14.92 9.45
CA ASN A 265 -29.17 -14.64 10.52
C ASN A 265 -28.49 -14.29 11.85
N ARG A 266 -27.38 -14.95 12.17
CA ARG A 266 -26.60 -14.66 13.38
C ARG A 266 -25.88 -13.32 13.32
N ILE A 267 -25.31 -12.95 12.17
CA ILE A 267 -24.69 -11.62 11.99
C ILE A 267 -25.75 -10.54 12.14
N SER A 268 -26.93 -10.71 11.52
CA SER A 268 -28.05 -9.77 11.66
C SER A 268 -28.50 -9.64 13.12
N ALA A 269 -28.73 -10.74 13.83
CA ALA A 269 -29.14 -10.73 15.24
C ALA A 269 -28.09 -10.01 16.12
N TRP A 270 -26.81 -10.36 15.94
CA TRP A 270 -25.72 -9.70 16.67
C TRP A 270 -25.66 -8.19 16.38
N TRP A 271 -25.86 -7.78 15.13
CA TRP A 271 -25.83 -6.36 14.77
C TRP A 271 -26.98 -5.58 15.41
N THR A 272 -28.18 -6.17 15.46
CA THR A 272 -29.33 -5.61 16.18
C THR A 272 -29.01 -5.41 17.67
N ASP A 273 -28.36 -6.39 18.30
CA ASP A 273 -27.96 -6.32 19.72
C ASP A 273 -26.83 -5.32 19.98
N ALA A 274 -25.93 -5.12 19.01
CA ALA A 274 -24.82 -4.18 19.14
C ALA A 274 -25.27 -2.71 19.24
N GLN A 275 -26.46 -2.37 18.72
CA GLN A 275 -27.07 -1.04 18.76
C GLN A 275 -26.12 0.12 18.39
N LYS A 276 -25.19 -0.11 17.45
CA LYS A 276 -24.24 0.91 17.00
C LYS A 276 -24.83 1.72 15.83
N PRO A 277 -24.73 3.06 15.85
CA PRO A 277 -25.03 3.85 14.67
C PRO A 277 -23.99 3.56 13.58
N ALA A 278 -24.43 3.43 12.33
CA ALA A 278 -23.53 3.41 11.19
C ALA A 278 -22.82 4.76 11.08
N LEU A 279 -21.50 4.76 10.87
CA LEU A 279 -20.67 5.97 10.79
C LEU A 279 -20.26 6.27 9.34
N THR A 280 -21.05 5.77 8.39
CA THR A 280 -20.79 5.93 6.96
C THR A 280 -20.68 7.40 6.60
N TYR A 281 -19.77 7.69 5.68
CA TYR A 281 -19.78 9.00 5.03
C TYR A 281 -21.11 9.24 4.30
N VAL A 282 -21.56 10.48 4.32
CA VAL A 282 -22.72 10.98 3.58
C VAL A 282 -22.30 12.17 2.70
N PRO A 283 -23.02 12.48 1.61
CA PRO A 283 -22.65 13.58 0.71
C PRO A 283 -22.50 14.94 1.42
N SER A 284 -23.34 15.21 2.43
CA SER A 284 -23.29 16.45 3.20
C SER A 284 -22.02 16.63 4.03
N ASP A 285 -21.28 15.55 4.35
CA ASP A 285 -19.95 15.66 4.98
C ASP A 285 -18.95 16.43 4.10
N PHE A 286 -19.20 16.46 2.79
CA PHE A 286 -18.36 17.08 1.76
C PHE A 286 -19.03 18.29 1.10
N GLY A 287 -20.09 18.83 1.71
CA GLY A 287 -20.85 19.95 1.15
C GLY A 287 -21.54 19.64 -0.19
N LEU A 288 -21.87 18.35 -0.42
CA LEU A 288 -22.56 17.91 -1.63
C LEU A 288 -24.04 17.69 -1.32
N ASP A 289 -24.89 18.18 -2.21
CA ASP A 289 -26.33 17.97 -2.19
C ASP A 289 -26.88 17.66 -3.59
N SER A 290 -28.18 17.38 -3.65
CA SER A 290 -28.85 17.05 -4.91
C SER A 290 -29.06 18.25 -5.84
N GLU A 291 -29.05 19.48 -5.32
CA GLU A 291 -29.18 20.69 -6.14
C GLU A 291 -27.88 20.95 -6.92
N ALA A 292 -26.73 20.74 -6.27
CA ALA A 292 -25.42 20.84 -6.91
C ALA A 292 -25.26 19.90 -8.12
N TRP A 293 -25.92 18.73 -8.11
CA TRP A 293 -25.94 17.84 -9.28
C TRP A 293 -26.62 18.49 -10.48
N MET A 294 -27.77 19.14 -10.27
CA MET A 294 -28.54 19.77 -11.35
C MET A 294 -27.80 20.95 -12.00
N GLU A 295 -26.97 21.66 -11.23
CA GLU A 295 -26.23 22.81 -11.73
C GLU A 295 -24.88 22.45 -12.34
N ARG A 296 -24.14 21.51 -11.71
CA ARG A 296 -22.72 21.25 -12.00
C ARG A 296 -22.36 19.77 -11.81
N ALA A 297 -23.08 18.89 -12.50
CA ALA A 297 -22.97 17.44 -12.36
C ALA A 297 -21.53 16.88 -12.44
N ASP A 298 -20.74 17.29 -13.45
CA ASP A 298 -19.35 16.82 -13.60
C ASP A 298 -18.43 17.31 -12.48
N GLU A 299 -18.65 18.52 -11.95
CA GLU A 299 -17.91 19.01 -10.78
C GLU A 299 -18.27 18.19 -9.54
N VAL A 300 -19.54 17.79 -9.39
CA VAL A 300 -19.97 16.89 -8.31
C VAL A 300 -19.29 15.53 -8.40
N VAL A 301 -19.23 14.92 -9.59
CA VAL A 301 -18.50 13.66 -9.81
C VAL A 301 -17.03 13.80 -9.43
N TYR A 302 -16.39 14.89 -9.87
CA TYR A 302 -15.01 15.20 -9.49
C TYR A 302 -14.84 15.32 -7.97
N ARG A 303 -15.69 16.10 -7.29
CA ARG A 303 -15.63 16.29 -5.84
C ARG A 303 -15.82 14.97 -5.09
N ILE A 304 -16.72 14.10 -5.54
CA ILE A 304 -16.89 12.75 -4.98
C ILE A 304 -15.63 11.91 -5.21
N ALA A 305 -15.01 11.98 -6.38
CA ALA A 305 -13.75 11.27 -6.66
C ALA A 305 -12.60 11.75 -5.76
N VAL A 306 -12.51 13.07 -5.49
CA VAL A 306 -11.56 13.62 -4.50
C VAL A 306 -11.86 13.06 -3.11
N ALA A 307 -13.11 13.11 -2.65
CA ALA A 307 -13.51 12.59 -1.35
C ALA A 307 -13.16 11.10 -1.20
N ALA A 308 -13.40 10.30 -2.25
CA ALA A 308 -13.01 8.89 -2.30
C ALA A 308 -11.49 8.70 -2.20
N ALA A 309 -10.70 9.49 -2.96
CA ALA A 309 -9.25 9.43 -2.90
C ALA A 309 -8.73 9.76 -1.48
N LEU A 310 -9.29 10.78 -0.83
CA LEU A 310 -8.91 11.17 0.52
C LEU A 310 -9.28 10.08 1.54
N ALA A 311 -10.53 9.59 1.51
CA ALA A 311 -11.03 8.57 2.44
C ALA A 311 -10.20 7.28 2.40
N PHE A 312 -9.65 6.92 1.24
CA PHE A 312 -8.91 5.66 1.07
C PHE A 312 -7.40 5.82 1.14
N ARG A 313 -6.86 6.98 0.78
CA ARG A 313 -5.42 7.15 0.54
C ARG A 313 -4.76 8.25 1.35
N LEU A 314 -5.49 9.11 2.06
CA LEU A 314 -4.87 10.12 2.94
C LEU A 314 -4.25 9.49 4.19
N ASP A 315 -4.70 8.29 4.56
CA ASP A 315 -4.23 7.55 5.73
C ASP A 315 -4.58 8.25 7.07
N ARG A 316 -5.79 8.80 7.16
CA ARG A 316 -6.30 9.55 8.32
C ARG A 316 -7.65 9.00 8.76
N ASP A 317 -8.12 9.40 9.94
CA ASP A 317 -9.47 9.08 10.41
C ASP A 317 -10.55 9.90 9.66
N ARG A 318 -11.82 9.58 9.93
CA ARG A 318 -12.99 10.20 9.28
C ARG A 318 -12.99 11.72 9.40
N ASN A 319 -12.75 12.25 10.59
CA ASN A 319 -12.83 13.68 10.86
C ASN A 319 -11.69 14.43 10.16
N ALA A 320 -10.49 13.85 10.16
CA ALA A 320 -9.34 14.42 9.47
C ALA A 320 -9.49 14.37 7.95
N VAL A 321 -10.14 13.34 7.38
CA VAL A 321 -10.50 13.30 5.94
C VAL A 321 -11.46 14.42 5.58
N ILE A 322 -12.53 14.60 6.38
CA ILE A 322 -13.52 15.68 6.17
C ILE A 322 -12.85 17.05 6.31
N ALA A 323 -12.00 17.23 7.32
CA ALA A 323 -11.26 18.47 7.53
C ALA A 323 -10.32 18.79 6.36
N ALA A 324 -9.62 17.79 5.81
CA ALA A 324 -8.74 17.96 4.65
C ALA A 324 -9.52 18.34 3.40
N PHE A 325 -10.67 17.69 3.14
CA PHE A 325 -11.56 18.06 2.04
C PHE A 325 -12.06 19.50 2.17
N ASN A 326 -12.57 19.86 3.35
CA ASN A 326 -13.07 21.21 3.62
C ASN A 326 -11.97 22.28 3.53
N ALA A 327 -10.73 21.95 3.88
CA ALA A 327 -9.59 22.86 3.72
C ALA A 327 -9.30 23.13 2.24
N LEU A 328 -9.35 22.11 1.38
CA LEU A 328 -9.20 22.25 -0.06
C LEU A 328 -10.35 23.10 -0.66
N ASP A 329 -11.59 22.82 -0.26
CA ASP A 329 -12.76 23.52 -0.79
C ASP A 329 -12.78 25.00 -0.37
N LYS A 330 -12.58 25.29 0.92
CA LYS A 330 -12.56 26.67 1.44
C LYS A 330 -11.41 27.51 0.87
N ALA A 331 -10.31 26.86 0.47
CA ALA A 331 -9.19 27.52 -0.16
C ALA A 331 -9.39 27.77 -1.67
N GLY A 332 -10.55 27.37 -2.24
CA GLY A 332 -10.84 27.48 -3.68
C GLY A 332 -10.13 26.44 -4.55
N VAL A 333 -9.25 25.61 -3.95
CA VAL A 333 -8.38 24.67 -4.65
C VAL A 333 -9.16 23.66 -5.48
N LEU A 334 -10.30 23.16 -4.97
CA LEU A 334 -11.10 22.19 -5.71
C LEU A 334 -11.66 22.80 -7.01
N GLY A 335 -12.16 24.04 -6.95
CA GLY A 335 -12.67 24.76 -8.11
C GLY A 335 -11.57 25.06 -9.13
N ASP A 336 -10.42 25.54 -8.67
CA ASP A 336 -9.26 25.82 -9.53
C ASP A 336 -8.79 24.55 -10.26
N LEU A 337 -8.59 23.46 -9.52
CA LEU A 337 -8.16 22.19 -10.11
C LEU A 337 -9.18 21.64 -11.12
N TYR A 338 -10.47 21.80 -10.86
CA TYR A 338 -11.53 21.40 -11.80
C TYR A 338 -11.47 22.21 -13.10
N GLN A 339 -11.19 23.51 -13.01
CA GLN A 339 -11.02 24.39 -14.17
C GLN A 339 -9.65 24.24 -14.86
N GLY A 340 -8.77 23.38 -14.34
CA GLY A 340 -7.42 23.16 -14.86
C GLY A 340 -6.42 24.25 -14.49
N THR A 341 -6.72 25.08 -13.48
CA THR A 341 -5.82 26.09 -12.93
C THR A 341 -5.16 25.61 -11.64
N VAL A 342 -4.07 26.27 -11.25
CA VAL A 342 -3.36 26.01 -9.99
C VAL A 342 -3.39 27.30 -9.16
N PRO A 343 -3.80 27.26 -7.89
CA PRO A 343 -3.78 28.44 -7.04
C PRO A 343 -2.36 29.01 -6.92
N GLU A 344 -2.20 30.32 -7.11
CA GLU A 344 -0.88 30.98 -7.01
C GLU A 344 -0.30 30.92 -5.59
N ASN A 345 -1.17 30.91 -4.57
CA ASN A 345 -0.79 30.79 -3.17
C ASN A 345 -1.63 29.69 -2.50
N LEU A 346 -0.97 28.69 -1.92
CA LEU A 346 -1.61 27.64 -1.14
C LEU A 346 -1.61 28.02 0.34
N PRO A 347 -2.79 28.10 1.00
CA PRO A 347 -2.86 28.32 2.43
C PRO A 347 -2.14 27.21 3.22
N ALA A 348 -1.46 27.56 4.32
CA ALA A 348 -0.69 26.61 5.14
C ALA A 348 -1.52 25.44 5.71
N GLN A 349 -2.85 25.59 5.75
CA GLN A 349 -3.79 24.56 6.20
C GLN A 349 -4.07 23.47 5.15
N VAL A 350 -3.63 23.65 3.90
CA VAL A 350 -3.81 22.66 2.83
C VAL A 350 -2.71 21.59 2.93
N ASP A 351 -3.12 20.37 3.27
CA ASP A 351 -2.22 19.22 3.31
C ASP A 351 -1.72 18.86 1.90
N ALA A 352 -0.39 18.77 1.73
CA ALA A 352 0.23 18.53 0.42
C ALA A 352 -0.15 17.18 -0.20
N ARG A 353 -0.40 16.15 0.62
CA ARG A 353 -0.86 14.83 0.15
C ARG A 353 -2.32 14.90 -0.27
N ALA A 354 -3.15 15.64 0.47
CA ALA A 354 -4.54 15.88 0.08
C ALA A 354 -4.62 16.63 -1.25
N LEU A 355 -3.80 17.67 -1.43
CA LEU A 355 -3.68 18.40 -2.70
C LEU A 355 -3.26 17.47 -3.84
N MET A 356 -2.22 16.66 -3.65
CA MET A 356 -1.76 15.70 -4.66
C MET A 356 -2.88 14.72 -5.09
N LEU A 357 -3.63 14.19 -4.12
CA LEU A 357 -4.76 13.29 -4.38
C LEU A 357 -5.88 14.00 -5.15
N ALA A 358 -6.19 15.24 -4.79
CA ALA A 358 -7.18 16.06 -5.48
C ALA A 358 -6.75 16.33 -6.94
N SER A 359 -5.49 16.71 -7.17
CA SER A 359 -4.96 16.93 -8.52
C SER A 359 -4.98 15.67 -9.39
N LEU A 360 -4.73 14.50 -8.80
CA LEU A 360 -4.84 13.22 -9.51
C LEU A 360 -6.28 12.90 -9.91
N ALA A 361 -7.25 13.16 -9.02
CA ALA A 361 -8.67 13.00 -9.34
C ALA A 361 -9.11 13.99 -10.43
N ALA A 362 -8.71 15.27 -10.33
CA ALA A 362 -9.01 16.30 -11.33
C ALA A 362 -8.51 15.90 -12.72
N ARG A 363 -7.25 15.44 -12.81
CA ARG A 363 -6.67 14.97 -14.07
C ARG A 363 -7.47 13.81 -14.69
N ARG A 364 -7.97 12.88 -13.88
CA ARG A 364 -8.77 11.75 -14.36
C ARG A 364 -10.15 12.17 -14.83
N CYS A 365 -10.82 13.04 -14.09
CA CYS A 365 -12.12 13.58 -14.51
C CYS A 365 -11.99 14.42 -15.79
N ALA A 366 -10.90 15.18 -15.95
CA ALA A 366 -10.64 15.95 -17.17
C ALA A 366 -10.41 15.08 -18.42
N GLU A 367 -10.00 13.80 -18.27
CA GLU A 367 -9.90 12.86 -19.40
C GLU A 367 -11.29 12.42 -19.92
N VAL A 368 -12.36 12.63 -19.14
CA VAL A 368 -13.74 12.25 -19.48
C VAL A 368 -14.71 13.35 -19.03
N PRO A 369 -14.76 14.51 -19.73
CA PRO A 369 -15.48 15.70 -19.27
C PRO A 369 -17.00 15.58 -19.25
N ASP A 370 -17.58 14.61 -19.97
CA ASP A 370 -19.04 14.34 -20.01
C ASP A 370 -19.43 13.12 -19.16
N LEU A 371 -18.66 12.83 -18.10
CA LEU A 371 -18.85 11.61 -17.31
C LEU A 371 -20.22 11.61 -16.63
N ALA A 372 -20.68 12.74 -16.10
CA ALA A 372 -21.99 12.82 -15.46
C ALA A 372 -23.13 12.51 -16.44
N ALA A 373 -23.12 13.13 -17.63
CA ALA A 373 -24.11 12.85 -18.68
C ALA A 373 -24.07 11.38 -19.13
N GLN A 374 -22.88 10.78 -19.19
CA GLN A 374 -22.74 9.35 -19.49
C GLN A 374 -23.34 8.46 -18.41
N LEU A 375 -23.34 8.87 -17.13
CA LEU A 375 -23.94 8.10 -16.04
C LEU A 375 -25.47 8.17 -16.08
N GLU A 376 -26.04 9.34 -16.35
CA GLU A 376 -27.50 9.52 -16.45
C GLU A 376 -28.13 8.65 -17.54
N GLY A 377 -27.41 8.42 -18.64
CA GLY A 377 -27.87 7.59 -19.77
C GLY A 377 -27.82 6.08 -19.56
N ARG A 378 -27.44 5.58 -18.37
CA ARG A 378 -27.26 4.14 -18.13
C ARG A 378 -28.54 3.46 -17.68
N ALA A 379 -28.70 2.20 -18.11
CA ALA A 379 -29.90 1.40 -17.85
C ALA A 379 -29.84 0.63 -16.51
N SER A 380 -28.66 0.52 -15.90
CA SER A 380 -28.42 -0.27 -14.68
C SER A 380 -27.25 0.27 -13.87
N ALA A 381 -27.16 -0.13 -12.59
CA ALA A 381 -26.00 0.15 -11.76
C ALA A 381 -24.74 -0.54 -12.30
N ALA A 382 -24.89 -1.73 -12.88
CA ALA A 382 -23.78 -2.42 -13.56
C ALA A 382 -23.19 -1.60 -14.72
N ASP A 383 -24.03 -1.00 -15.56
CA ASP A 383 -23.59 -0.15 -16.68
C ASP A 383 -22.97 1.16 -16.20
N ALA A 384 -23.55 1.77 -15.15
CA ALA A 384 -22.97 2.94 -14.50
C ALA A 384 -21.61 2.64 -13.89
N PHE A 385 -21.47 1.52 -13.18
CA PHE A 385 -20.19 1.06 -12.62
C PHE A 385 -19.15 0.80 -13.72
N ALA A 386 -19.51 0.13 -14.82
CA ALA A 386 -18.59 -0.12 -15.93
C ALA A 386 -18.12 1.19 -16.60
N THR A 387 -19.00 2.18 -16.68
CA THR A 387 -18.68 3.54 -17.15
C THR A 387 -17.67 4.20 -16.22
N LEU A 388 -17.91 4.16 -14.90
CA LEU A 388 -16.97 4.66 -13.89
C LEU A 388 -15.62 3.91 -13.92
N ASP A 389 -15.62 2.59 -14.05
CA ASP A 389 -14.38 1.79 -14.11
C ASP A 389 -13.55 2.12 -15.35
N THR A 390 -14.21 2.32 -16.50
CA THR A 390 -13.53 2.74 -17.74
C THR A 390 -12.90 4.13 -17.58
N ALA A 391 -13.63 5.07 -16.97
CA ALA A 391 -13.18 6.46 -16.81
C ALA A 391 -12.13 6.63 -15.71
N LEU A 392 -12.34 6.01 -14.54
CA LEU A 392 -11.61 6.28 -13.30
C LEU A 392 -10.82 5.07 -12.78
N GLY A 393 -11.12 3.85 -13.25
CA GLY A 393 -10.57 2.59 -12.73
C GLY A 393 -9.06 2.38 -12.95
N ARG A 394 -8.45 3.14 -13.88
CA ARG A 394 -7.03 3.01 -14.23
C ARG A 394 -6.11 3.66 -13.17
N GLY A 395 -5.66 2.84 -12.23
CA GLY A 395 -4.53 3.09 -11.32
C GLY A 395 -4.87 3.84 -10.02
N LEU A 396 -5.88 4.71 -10.04
CA LEU A 396 -6.26 5.52 -8.88
C LEU A 396 -7.46 4.96 -8.11
N PHE A 397 -8.49 4.46 -8.81
CA PHE A 397 -9.70 4.00 -8.15
C PHE A 397 -9.95 2.53 -8.50
N ARG A 398 -10.24 1.69 -7.50
CA ARG A 398 -10.72 0.32 -7.71
C ARG A 398 -11.80 -0.01 -6.70
N THR A 399 -11.42 -0.03 -5.44
CA THR A 399 -12.37 -0.25 -4.34
C THR A 399 -13.20 1.01 -4.11
N GLU A 400 -12.56 2.16 -4.32
CA GLU A 400 -13.13 3.50 -4.27
C GLU A 400 -14.32 3.68 -5.22
N LEU A 401 -14.39 2.94 -6.34
CA LEU A 401 -15.51 3.04 -7.28
C LEU A 401 -16.85 2.62 -6.65
N PHE A 402 -16.85 1.59 -5.80
CA PHE A 402 -18.05 1.17 -5.05
C PHE A 402 -18.52 2.27 -4.10
N TRP A 403 -17.57 2.96 -3.47
CA TRP A 403 -17.84 4.10 -2.60
C TRP A 403 -18.36 5.31 -3.38
N ILE A 404 -17.83 5.58 -4.58
CA ILE A 404 -18.36 6.61 -5.49
C ILE A 404 -19.80 6.29 -5.88
N VAL A 405 -20.11 5.04 -6.23
CA VAL A 405 -21.48 4.60 -6.53
C VAL A 405 -22.42 4.78 -5.33
N ASP A 406 -21.98 4.42 -4.12
CA ASP A 406 -22.74 4.65 -2.88
C ASP A 406 -23.01 6.15 -2.63
N MET A 407 -22.04 7.02 -2.88
CA MET A 407 -22.24 8.46 -2.75
C MET A 407 -23.23 9.03 -3.77
N LEU A 408 -23.12 8.61 -5.04
CA LEU A 408 -24.07 9.01 -6.08
C LEU A 408 -25.48 8.46 -5.81
N ALA A 409 -25.59 7.26 -5.23
CA ALA A 409 -26.85 6.69 -4.76
C ALA A 409 -27.46 7.54 -3.63
N LYS A 410 -26.66 7.92 -2.62
CA LYS A 410 -27.08 8.76 -1.49
C LYS A 410 -27.49 10.18 -1.91
N LEU A 411 -26.88 10.72 -2.97
CA LEU A 411 -27.31 11.97 -3.61
C LEU A 411 -28.61 11.82 -4.41
N GLY A 412 -29.08 10.59 -4.62
CA GLY A 412 -30.26 10.29 -5.43
C GLY A 412 -30.03 10.41 -6.93
N VAL A 413 -28.77 10.38 -7.38
CA VAL A 413 -28.39 10.41 -8.81
C VAL A 413 -28.60 9.04 -9.43
N LEU A 414 -28.11 7.97 -8.79
CA LEU A 414 -28.29 6.60 -9.27
C LEU A 414 -29.49 5.96 -8.56
N ARG A 415 -30.47 5.51 -9.33
CA ARG A 415 -31.71 4.88 -8.83
C ARG A 415 -32.03 3.66 -9.68
N TYR A 416 -31.28 2.58 -9.47
CA TYR A 416 -31.43 1.33 -10.21
C TYR A 416 -31.83 0.21 -9.27
N ASP A 417 -32.55 -0.79 -9.79
CA ASP A 417 -33.00 -1.95 -9.01
C ASP A 417 -31.81 -2.81 -8.52
N ASP A 418 -30.73 -2.86 -9.29
CA ASP A 418 -29.50 -3.62 -8.98
C ASP A 418 -28.46 -2.82 -8.17
N LEU A 419 -28.80 -1.60 -7.72
CA LEU A 419 -27.86 -0.69 -7.06
C LEU A 419 -27.24 -1.26 -5.78
N ALA A 420 -27.98 -2.06 -5.03
CA ALA A 420 -27.52 -2.66 -3.77
C ALA A 420 -26.28 -3.57 -3.93
N ASP A 421 -26.03 -4.08 -5.14
CA ASP A 421 -24.86 -4.89 -5.49
C ASP A 421 -23.56 -4.07 -5.62
N PHE A 422 -23.68 -2.76 -5.77
CA PHE A 422 -22.56 -1.85 -6.09
C PHE A 422 -22.31 -0.78 -5.02
N THR A 423 -23.17 -0.67 -4.01
CA THR A 423 -23.02 0.27 -2.89
C THR A 423 -22.27 -0.30 -1.69
N VAL A 424 -21.96 -1.59 -1.68
CA VAL A 424 -21.11 -2.20 -0.64
C VAL A 424 -19.66 -2.10 -1.05
N THR A 425 -18.80 -1.58 -0.17
CA THR A 425 -17.38 -1.45 -0.47
C THR A 425 -16.61 -2.71 -0.06
N PRO A 426 -16.16 -3.57 -0.99
CA PRO A 426 -15.57 -4.87 -0.65
C PRO A 426 -14.10 -4.71 -0.28
N HIS A 427 -13.78 -4.03 0.82
CA HIS A 427 -12.41 -3.87 1.31
C HIS A 427 -11.76 -5.20 1.69
N ARG A 428 -10.43 -5.22 1.85
CA ARG A 428 -9.69 -6.45 2.19
C ARG A 428 -10.26 -7.17 3.42
N ILE A 429 -10.54 -6.47 4.51
CA ILE A 429 -11.09 -7.07 5.72
C ILE A 429 -12.48 -7.68 5.49
N VAL A 430 -13.33 -7.02 4.69
CA VAL A 430 -14.66 -7.54 4.30
C VAL A 430 -14.49 -8.82 3.48
N ARG A 431 -13.61 -8.83 2.47
CA ARG A 431 -13.35 -10.01 1.63
C ARG A 431 -12.74 -11.16 2.42
N ASP A 432 -11.77 -10.90 3.29
CA ASP A 432 -11.18 -11.91 4.18
C ASP A 432 -12.26 -12.52 5.09
N THR A 433 -13.17 -11.69 5.61
CA THR A 433 -14.29 -12.13 6.46
C THR A 433 -15.28 -13.00 5.67
N LEU A 434 -15.69 -12.56 4.48
CA LEU A 434 -16.58 -13.33 3.60
C LEU A 434 -15.97 -14.66 3.17
N PHE A 435 -14.67 -14.67 2.84
CA PHE A 435 -13.95 -15.88 2.49
C PHE A 435 -13.97 -16.86 3.66
N ARG A 436 -13.63 -16.40 4.87
CA ARG A 436 -13.64 -17.23 6.07
C ARG A 436 -15.01 -17.80 6.36
N LEU A 437 -16.06 -16.99 6.23
CA LEU A 437 -17.46 -17.39 6.47
C LEU A 437 -18.07 -18.21 5.33
N GLY A 438 -17.30 -18.48 4.26
CA GLY A 438 -17.73 -19.35 3.16
C GLY A 438 -18.59 -18.67 2.09
N PHE A 439 -18.78 -17.35 2.14
CA PHE A 439 -19.57 -16.62 1.13
C PHE A 439 -18.85 -16.43 -0.20
N ILE A 440 -17.51 -16.50 -0.19
CA ILE A 440 -16.68 -16.45 -1.40
C ILE A 440 -15.55 -17.49 -1.33
N ASP A 441 -15.03 -17.88 -2.49
CA ASP A 441 -13.97 -18.90 -2.61
C ASP A 441 -12.56 -18.34 -2.52
N THR A 442 -12.41 -17.02 -2.65
CA THR A 442 -11.12 -16.37 -2.52
C THR A 442 -11.29 -14.95 -2.00
N PRO A 443 -10.44 -14.47 -1.08
CA PRO A 443 -10.44 -13.08 -0.66
C PRO A 443 -9.71 -12.16 -1.66
N TYR A 444 -9.05 -12.75 -2.66
CA TYR A 444 -8.27 -12.03 -3.66
C TYR A 444 -9.17 -11.59 -4.82
N ALA A 445 -9.30 -10.27 -4.98
CA ALA A 445 -10.09 -9.66 -6.02
C ALA A 445 -9.19 -8.75 -6.86
N ASN A 446 -8.72 -9.29 -7.99
CA ASN A 446 -7.70 -8.66 -8.83
C ASN A 446 -8.28 -7.76 -9.92
N ASP A 447 -9.58 -7.91 -10.19
CA ASP A 447 -10.33 -7.18 -11.22
C ASP A 447 -11.72 -6.75 -10.71
N ALA A 448 -12.38 -5.90 -11.49
CA ALA A 448 -13.71 -5.36 -11.18
C ALA A 448 -14.76 -6.46 -11.01
N ALA A 449 -14.77 -7.49 -11.87
CA ALA A 449 -15.76 -8.55 -11.82
C ALA A 449 -15.69 -9.37 -10.52
N VAL A 450 -14.48 -9.69 -10.05
CA VAL A 450 -14.28 -10.37 -8.76
C VAL A 450 -14.69 -9.45 -7.60
N MET A 451 -14.40 -8.15 -7.68
CA MET A 451 -14.83 -7.18 -6.67
C MET A 451 -16.36 -7.06 -6.58
N THR A 452 -17.06 -7.01 -7.72
CA THR A 452 -18.53 -6.98 -7.76
C THR A 452 -19.12 -8.26 -7.16
N ARG A 453 -18.53 -9.44 -7.43
CA ARG A 453 -18.96 -10.68 -6.76
C ARG A 453 -18.77 -10.62 -5.25
N ALA A 454 -17.68 -10.03 -4.78
CA ALA A 454 -17.45 -9.85 -3.35
C ALA A 454 -18.45 -8.85 -2.72
N ALA A 455 -18.80 -7.77 -3.42
CA ALA A 455 -19.82 -6.81 -2.97
C ALA A 455 -21.21 -7.46 -2.87
N ARG A 456 -21.61 -8.25 -3.88
CA ARG A 456 -22.82 -9.09 -3.84
C ARG A 456 -22.82 -10.08 -2.68
N ALA A 457 -21.70 -10.76 -2.45
CA ALA A 457 -21.55 -11.69 -1.35
C ALA A 457 -21.67 -10.98 0.02
N ALA A 458 -21.12 -9.76 0.13
CA ALA A 458 -21.29 -8.91 1.31
C ALA A 458 -22.77 -8.57 1.55
N ARG A 459 -23.49 -8.18 0.50
CA ARG A 459 -24.94 -7.91 0.58
C ARG A 459 -25.76 -9.17 0.88
N LYS A 460 -25.35 -10.35 0.40
CA LYS A 460 -25.95 -11.64 0.77
C LYS A 460 -25.76 -11.93 2.26
N ALA A 461 -24.55 -11.70 2.79
CA ALA A 461 -24.22 -11.91 4.19
C ALA A 461 -24.92 -10.91 5.13
N VAL A 462 -25.11 -9.67 4.69
CA VAL A 462 -25.75 -8.58 5.43
C VAL A 462 -26.72 -7.83 4.51
N PRO A 463 -28.01 -8.24 4.46
CA PRO A 463 -28.97 -7.64 3.52
C PRO A 463 -29.28 -6.19 3.82
N GLU A 464 -29.38 -5.84 5.11
CA GLU A 464 -29.83 -4.53 5.57
C GLU A 464 -28.67 -3.72 6.17
N GLY A 465 -28.67 -2.41 5.91
CA GLY A 465 -27.67 -1.48 6.42
C GLY A 465 -26.34 -1.44 5.63
N ALA A 466 -25.31 -0.91 6.27
CA ALA A 466 -23.96 -0.75 5.73
C ALA A 466 -23.17 -2.06 5.84
N ALA A 467 -23.39 -2.97 4.90
CA ALA A 467 -22.87 -4.35 4.95
C ALA A 467 -21.35 -4.45 5.18
N ASP A 468 -20.57 -3.57 4.55
CA ASP A 468 -19.12 -3.46 4.72
C ASP A 468 -18.70 -3.01 6.12
N GLU A 469 -19.35 -2.00 6.71
CA GLU A 469 -19.12 -1.60 8.10
C GLU A 469 -19.50 -2.71 9.08
N ILE A 470 -20.68 -3.31 8.88
CA ILE A 470 -21.20 -4.38 9.74
C ILE A 470 -20.25 -5.59 9.74
N LEU A 471 -19.82 -6.04 8.56
CA LEU A 471 -18.87 -7.15 8.43
C LEU A 471 -17.49 -6.81 9.01
N THR A 472 -17.05 -5.56 8.90
CA THR A 472 -15.79 -5.10 9.49
C THR A 472 -15.88 -5.11 11.02
N MET A 473 -16.96 -4.55 11.57
CA MET A 473 -17.21 -4.53 13.01
C MET A 473 -17.35 -5.94 13.57
N PHE A 474 -18.03 -6.82 12.83
CA PHE A 474 -18.15 -8.23 13.15
C PHE A 474 -16.77 -8.88 13.25
N ALA A 475 -15.93 -8.71 12.22
CA ALA A 475 -14.59 -9.29 12.20
C ALA A 475 -13.72 -8.80 13.36
N LEU A 476 -13.80 -7.52 13.69
CA LEU A 476 -13.07 -6.91 14.80
C LEU A 476 -13.55 -7.43 16.16
N ALA A 477 -14.86 -7.44 16.42
CA ALA A 477 -15.44 -7.90 17.68
C ALA A 477 -15.27 -9.42 17.88
N ALA A 478 -15.40 -10.19 16.81
CA ALA A 478 -15.13 -11.62 16.81
C ALA A 478 -13.63 -11.92 17.02
N GLY A 479 -12.74 -10.98 16.67
CA GLY A 479 -11.30 -11.21 16.65
C GLY A 479 -10.89 -12.17 15.54
N CYS A 480 -11.55 -12.09 14.38
CA CYS A 480 -11.26 -12.94 13.23
C CYS A 480 -9.88 -12.61 12.64
N ALA A 481 -8.91 -13.51 12.82
CA ALA A 481 -7.57 -13.42 12.25
C ALA A 481 -7.14 -14.78 11.69
N TYR A 482 -6.07 -14.82 10.89
CA TYR A 482 -5.46 -16.07 10.46
C TYR A 482 -4.87 -16.76 11.69
N ASP A 483 -4.95 -18.09 11.75
CA ASP A 483 -4.65 -18.88 12.94
C ASP A 483 -5.49 -18.45 14.15
N CYS A 484 -6.80 -18.29 13.93
CA CYS A 484 -7.71 -17.84 14.97
C CYS A 484 -7.64 -18.77 16.20
N ALA A 485 -7.18 -18.21 17.33
CA ALA A 485 -7.10 -18.92 18.61
C ALA A 485 -8.45 -19.49 19.07
N HIS A 486 -9.54 -19.02 18.48
CA HIS A 486 -10.91 -19.40 18.83
C HIS A 486 -11.53 -20.44 17.90
N ARG A 487 -10.78 -21.05 16.96
CA ARG A 487 -11.34 -22.05 16.03
C ARG A 487 -12.12 -23.19 16.70
N LYS A 488 -11.77 -23.56 17.94
CA LYS A 488 -12.46 -24.62 18.70
C LYS A 488 -13.74 -24.16 19.43
N THR A 489 -13.84 -22.87 19.73
CA THR A 489 -14.90 -22.30 20.59
C THR A 489 -15.77 -21.27 19.86
N CYS A 490 -15.39 -20.85 18.66
CA CYS A 490 -16.20 -19.97 17.83
C CYS A 490 -17.49 -20.69 17.46
N ASP A 491 -18.58 -19.97 17.44
CA ASP A 491 -19.91 -20.45 17.08
C ASP A 491 -20.25 -20.27 15.61
N PHE A 492 -19.51 -19.41 14.92
CA PHE A 492 -19.64 -19.22 13.48
C PHE A 492 -18.95 -20.36 12.71
N PRO A 493 -19.57 -20.87 11.64
CA PRO A 493 -18.87 -21.71 10.69
C PRO A 493 -17.79 -20.88 10.00
N CYS A 494 -16.55 -21.36 9.99
CA CYS A 494 -15.50 -20.74 9.18
C CYS A 494 -14.51 -21.77 8.64
N ARG A 495 -13.77 -21.40 7.58
CA ARG A 495 -12.85 -22.30 6.88
C ARG A 495 -11.79 -22.90 7.80
N GLU A 496 -11.28 -22.13 8.75
CA GLU A 496 -10.31 -22.60 9.77
C GLU A 496 -10.91 -23.60 10.78
N ARG A 497 -12.22 -23.84 10.76
CA ARG A 497 -12.87 -24.94 11.50
C ARG A 497 -13.10 -26.17 10.64
N LEU A 498 -13.08 -26.02 9.32
CA LEU A 498 -13.19 -27.12 8.37
C LEU A 498 -11.87 -27.87 8.24
N GLU A 499 -10.78 -27.11 8.26
CA GLU A 499 -9.39 -27.56 8.35
C GLU A 499 -9.06 -28.05 9.78
#